data_AF-A0AA96KJD5-F1
#
_entry.id   AF-A0AA96KJD5-F1
#
_cell.length_a   1.000
_cell.length_b   1.000
_cell.length_c   1.000
_cell.angle_alpha   90.00
_cell.angle_beta   90.00
_cell.angle_gamma   90.00
#
_symmetry.space_group_name_H-M   'P 1'
#
loop_
_entity.id
_entity.type
_entity.pdbx_description
1 polymer ?
#
loop_
_entity_poly.entity_id
_entity_poly.type
_entity_poly.pdbx_seq_one_letter_code
_entity_poly.pdbx_strand_id
1 'polypeptide(L)' 'MADIPPGSYEQTSRNIKFTGTPGSTELILSAECQKADGSWIQSELKYDIANCNGELKWAPNGCS' A
#
# COMPACT_ATOMS: atom_id res chain seq x y z
N MET A 1 2.62 -1.99 -15.54
CA MET A 1 2.66 -0.99 -14.45
C MET A 1 1.87 -1.63 -13.31
N ALA A 2 2.39 -1.65 -12.08
CA ALA A 2 1.62 -2.19 -10.96
C ALA A 2 0.47 -1.22 -10.69
N ASP A 3 -0.77 -1.67 -10.89
CA ASP A 3 -1.95 -0.85 -10.63
C ASP A 3 -2.05 -0.51 -9.14
N ILE A 4 -2.24 0.77 -8.86
CA ILE A 4 -2.43 1.29 -7.51
C ILE A 4 -3.84 0.84 -7.04
N PRO A 5 -3.99 0.24 -5.85
CA PRO A 5 -5.29 -0.12 -5.31
C PRO A 5 -6.18 1.12 -5.19
N PRO A 6 -7.40 1.09 -5.74
CA PRO A 6 -8.30 2.23 -5.66
C PRO A 6 -8.64 2.54 -4.20
N GLY A 7 -8.68 3.82 -3.83
CA GLY A 7 -9.06 4.22 -2.48
C GLY A 7 -9.08 5.72 -2.29
N SER A 8 -9.74 6.19 -1.22
CA SER A 8 -9.88 7.62 -0.93
C SER A 8 -8.54 8.33 -0.70
N TYR A 9 -7.49 7.59 -0.35
CA TYR A 9 -6.15 8.13 -0.16
C TYR A 9 -5.59 8.78 -1.44
N GLU A 10 -6.00 8.33 -2.63
CA GLU A 10 -5.56 8.91 -3.92
C GLU A 10 -5.97 10.38 -4.09
N GLN A 11 -6.98 10.85 -3.33
CA GLN A 11 -7.43 12.25 -3.37
C GLN A 11 -6.48 13.19 -2.64
N THR A 12 -5.73 12.67 -1.66
CA THR A 12 -4.88 13.47 -0.74
C THR A 12 -3.44 12.98 -0.69
N SER A 13 -3.10 11.94 -1.44
CA SER A 13 -1.78 11.32 -1.47
C SER A 13 -1.23 11.29 -2.90
N ARG A 14 0.08 11.52 -3.04
CA ARG A 14 0.79 11.52 -4.32
C ARG A 14 2.11 10.76 -4.23
N ASN A 15 2.74 10.53 -5.38
CA ASN A 15 4.01 9.78 -5.48
C ASN A 15 3.92 8.36 -4.87
N ILE A 16 2.75 7.73 -5.02
CA ILE A 16 2.41 6.45 -4.42
C ILE A 16 3.29 5.35 -5.02
N LYS A 17 3.93 4.56 -4.16
CA LYS A 17 4.79 3.44 -4.54
C LYS A 17 4.54 2.24 -3.64
N PHE A 18 4.44 1.09 -4.28
CA PHE A 18 4.41 -0.21 -3.65
C PHE A 18 5.79 -0.85 -3.77
N THR A 19 6.36 -1.26 -2.64
CA THR A 19 7.60 -2.03 -2.59
C THR A 19 7.40 -3.30 -1.79
N GLY A 20 8.32 -4.24 -1.96
CA GLY A 20 8.26 -5.56 -1.35
C GLY A 20 7.83 -6.65 -2.32
N THR A 21 7.92 -7.90 -1.86
CA THR A 21 7.56 -9.09 -2.63
C THR A 21 6.77 -10.01 -1.70
N PRO A 22 5.51 -10.34 -2.02
CA PRO A 22 4.67 -11.17 -1.15
C PRO A 22 5.37 -12.48 -0.80
N GLY A 23 5.48 -12.79 0.50
CA GLY A 23 6.15 -13.99 1.00
C GLY A 23 7.68 -13.94 1.05
N SER A 24 8.32 -12.85 0.60
CA SER A 24 9.79 -12.70 0.60
C SER A 24 10.26 -11.49 1.40
N THR A 25 9.67 -10.31 1.17
CA THR A 25 10.07 -9.05 1.81
C THR A 25 8.84 -8.29 2.29
N GLU A 26 9.02 -7.43 3.29
CA GLU A 26 7.94 -6.60 3.81
C GLU A 26 7.31 -5.76 2.70
N LEU A 27 5.99 -5.75 2.70
CA LEU A 27 5.18 -5.01 1.75
C LEU A 27 4.91 -3.61 2.31
N ILE A 28 5.47 -2.60 1.63
CA ILE A 28 5.39 -1.20 2.06
C ILE A 28 4.70 -0.37 0.99
N LEU A 29 3.70 0.38 1.42
CA LEU A 29 3.07 1.45 0.66
C LEU A 29 3.67 2.77 1.13
N SER A 30 4.39 3.45 0.24
CA SER A 30 4.97 4.75 0.51
C SER A 30 4.28 5.82 -0.32
N ALA A 31 3.95 6.95 0.29
CA ALA A 31 3.32 8.08 -0.38
C ALA A 31 3.61 9.41 0.34
N GLU A 32 3.50 10.51 -0.40
CA GLU A 32 3.36 11.84 0.19
C GLU A 32 1.89 12.12 0.45
N CYS A 33 1.52 12.28 1.71
CA CYS A 33 0.14 12.59 2.12
C CYS A 33 0.03 14.06 2.52
N GLN A 34 -1.08 14.70 2.13
CA GLN A 34 -1.38 16.06 2.56
C GLN A 34 -1.96 16.04 3.98
N LYS A 35 -1.37 16.83 4.88
CA LYS A 35 -1.89 17.09 6.23
C LYS A 35 -3.09 18.04 6.17
N ALA A 36 -3.85 18.10 7.26
CA ALA A 36 -4.98 19.04 7.39
C ALA A 36 -4.57 20.52 7.24
N ASP A 37 -3.32 20.86 7.56
CA ASP A 37 -2.73 22.20 7.37
C ASP A 37 -2.30 22.49 5.92
N GLY A 38 -2.51 21.56 5.00
CA GLY A 38 -2.18 21.67 3.57
C GLY A 38 -0.73 21.31 3.22
N SER A 39 0.16 21.10 4.19
CA SER A 39 1.54 20.69 3.94
C SER A 39 1.66 19.18 3.74
N TRP A 40 2.76 18.74 3.11
CA TRP A 40 2.96 17.35 2.70
C TRP A 40 3.91 16.62 3.65
N ILE A 41 3.63 15.35 3.93
CA ILE A 41 4.49 14.49 4.75
C ILE A 41 4.69 13.13 4.08
N GLN A 42 5.92 12.61 4.15
CA GLN A 42 6.24 11.25 3.74
C GLN A 42 5.63 10.27 4.75
N SER A 43 4.82 9.35 4.25
CA SER A 43 4.12 8.35 5.06
C SER A 43 4.37 6.96 4.50
N GLU A 44 4.50 5.99 5.39
CA GLU A 44 4.69 4.59 5.06
C GLU A 44 3.62 3.75 5.78
N LEU A 45 3.02 2.81 5.05
CA LEU A 45 2.08 1.84 5.57
C LEU A 45 2.59 0.43 5.26
N LYS A 46 2.82 -0.36 6.29
CA LYS A 46 2.96 -1.81 6.17
C LYS A 46 1.59 -2.41 5.88
N TYR A 47 1.49 -3.25 4.87
CA TYR A 47 0.25 -3.92 4.52
C TYR A 47 0.49 -5.40 4.27
N ASP A 48 -0.41 -6.26 4.76
CA ASP A 48 -0.29 -7.70 4.61
C ASP A 48 -1.28 -8.19 3.55
N ILE A 49 -0.98 -7.93 2.27
CA ILE A 49 -1.75 -8.45 1.14
C ILE A 49 -1.01 -9.65 0.56
N ALA A 50 -1.69 -10.80 0.47
CA ALA A 50 -1.16 -12.00 -0.17
C ALA A 50 -2.02 -12.39 -1.38
N ASN A 51 -1.40 -13.04 -2.36
CA ASN A 51 -2.12 -13.68 -3.45
C ASN A 51 -2.57 -15.08 -3.00
N CYS A 52 -3.86 -15.23 -2.75
CA CYS A 52 -4.49 -16.46 -2.34
C CYS A 52 -5.26 -17.06 -3.53
N ASN A 53 -4.63 -18.00 -4.24
CA ASN A 53 -5.20 -18.70 -5.39
C ASN A 53 -5.63 -17.78 -6.55
N GLY A 54 -4.85 -16.73 -6.83
CA GLY A 54 -5.14 -15.75 -7.89
C GLY A 54 -5.90 -14.52 -7.42
N GLU A 55 -6.33 -14.48 -6.16
CA GLU A 55 -7.03 -13.34 -5.56
C GLU A 55 -6.15 -12.65 -4.52
N LEU A 56 -5.98 -11.33 -4.65
CA LEU A 56 -5.32 -10.52 -3.63
C LEU A 56 -6.26 -10.38 -2.41
N LYS A 57 -5.80 -10.84 -1.25
CA LYS A 57 -6.55 -10.79 0.02
C LYS A 57 -5.70 -10.19 1.13
N TRP A 58 -6.36 -9.51 2.05
CA TRP A 58 -5.75 -9.15 3.32
C TRP A 58 -5.49 -10.43 4.13
N ALA A 59 -4.22 -10.72 4.40
CA ALA A 59 -3.74 -12.00 4.86
C ALA A 59 -2.49 -11.83 5.76
N PRO A 60 -2.65 -11.23 6.96
CA PRO A 60 -1.55 -11.04 7.92
C PRO A 60 -0.90 -12.34 8.39
N ASN A 61 -1.63 -13.46 8.30
CA ASN A 61 -1.14 -14.79 8.65
C ASN A 61 -0.97 -15.69 7.40
N GLY A 62 -0.94 -15.11 6.20
CA GLY A 62 -0.95 -15.83 4.94
C GLY A 62 -2.36 -16.30 4.51
N CYS A 63 -2.41 -16.99 3.38
CA CYS A 63 -3.64 -17.52 2.81
C CYS A 63 -4.07 -18.76 3.60
N SER A 64 -5.08 -18.60 4.46
CA SER A 64 -5.79 -19.71 5.11
C SER A 64 -6.68 -20.47 4.14
#